data_AF-A0A2D4GBG6-F1
#
_entry.id   AF-A0A2D4GBG6-F1
#
_cell.length_a   1.000
_cell.length_b   1.000
_cell.length_c   1.000
_cell.angle_alpha   90.00
_cell.angle_beta   90.00
_cell.angle_gamma   90.00
#
_symmetry.space_group_name_H-M   'P 1'
#
loop_
_entity.id
_entity.type
_entity.pdbx_description
1 polymer ?
#
loop_
_entity_poly.entity_id
_entity_poly.type
_entity_poly.pdbx_seq_one_letter_code
_entity_poly.pdbx_strand_id
1 'polypeptide(L)'
;PKLLLSVKWNSRDEVAQMYCLTKDWPQIRPEQAMELLDCNYPDPMVRAFAIRCLEKYLTDDKLSQYLIQLVQVLKYEQYLDNLLVRFLLKKALTNQRIGHFFFWHLKSEMHNKNVSQRFGLLLDSYCRACGMYLKHLSRQVEAMEKLINLTDILKQEKKDETQKVQMKFLVEQMRRPDFMDALQGFISPLNPAHQLGTLRLE
;
A
#
# COMPACT_ATOMS: atom_id res chain seq x y z
N PRO A 1 8.77 11.94 21.18
CA PRO A 1 9.91 11.19 20.59
C PRO A 1 11.20 11.25 21.42
N LYS A 2 11.80 12.44 21.64
CA LYS A 2 13.09 12.56 22.35
C LYS A 2 13.10 11.98 23.76
N LEU A 3 12.04 12.19 24.53
CA LEU A 3 11.91 11.60 25.88
C LEU A 3 11.96 10.06 25.85
N LEU A 4 11.35 9.41 24.86
CA LEU A 4 11.35 7.95 24.73
C LEU A 4 12.74 7.40 24.42
N LEU A 5 13.59 8.18 23.74
CA LEU A 5 14.99 7.81 23.48
C LEU A 5 15.88 7.96 24.71
N SER A 6 15.44 8.70 25.73
CA SER A 6 16.15 8.86 27.00
C SER A 6 15.83 7.75 28.02
N VAL A 7 14.82 6.92 27.75
CA VAL A 7 14.41 5.81 28.64
C VAL A 7 15.36 4.64 28.49
N LYS A 8 15.80 4.06 29.60
CA LYS A 8 16.51 2.77 29.59
C LYS A 8 15.49 1.63 29.43
N TRP A 9 15.28 1.20 28.19
CA TRP A 9 14.33 0.11 27.87
C TRP A 9 14.69 -1.26 28.45
N ASN A 10 15.92 -1.43 28.97
CA ASN A 10 16.33 -2.62 29.74
C ASN A 10 16.02 -2.52 31.25
N SER A 11 15.52 -1.37 31.73
CA SER A 11 15.11 -1.15 33.12
C SER A 11 13.58 -1.18 33.24
N ARG A 12 13.05 -2.20 33.89
CA ARG A 12 11.60 -2.35 34.11
C ARG A 12 10.99 -1.14 34.82
N ASP A 13 11.69 -0.57 35.79
CA ASP A 13 11.17 0.52 36.61
C ASP A 13 11.05 1.83 35.81
N GLU A 14 11.99 2.09 34.90
CA GLU A 14 11.92 3.25 33.99
C GLU A 14 10.83 3.05 32.93
N VAL A 15 10.70 1.84 32.37
CA VAL A 15 9.65 1.52 31.38
C VAL A 15 8.26 1.64 32.00
N ALA A 16 8.06 1.12 33.21
CA ALA A 16 6.78 1.21 33.91
C ALA A 16 6.35 2.66 34.16
N GLN A 17 7.29 3.53 34.58
CA GLN A 17 7.02 4.96 34.72
C GLN A 17 6.69 5.60 33.37
N MET A 18 7.42 5.25 32.31
CA MET A 18 7.14 5.76 30.97
C MET A 18 5.76 5.33 30.45
N TYR A 19 5.28 4.13 30.78
CA TYR A 19 3.95 3.68 30.42
C TYR A 19 2.85 4.50 31.11
N CYS A 20 3.02 4.83 32.39
CA CYS A 20 2.11 5.75 33.09
C CYS A 20 2.05 7.10 32.39
N LEU A 21 3.22 7.68 32.04
CA LEU A 21 3.28 8.94 31.30
C LEU A 21 2.62 8.84 29.92
N THR A 22 2.86 7.76 29.19
CA THR A 22 2.33 7.54 27.82
C THR A 22 0.81 7.37 27.82
N LYS A 23 0.25 6.77 28.87
CA LYS A 23 -1.19 6.56 29.01
C LYS A 23 -1.95 7.88 29.05
N ASP A 24 -1.45 8.82 29.84
CA ASP A 24 -2.07 10.13 30.06
C ASP A 24 -1.43 11.25 29.22
N TRP A 25 -0.55 10.88 28.27
CA TRP A 25 0.17 11.84 27.44
C TRP A 25 -0.80 12.64 26.55
N PRO A 26 -0.67 13.98 26.48
CA PRO A 26 -1.52 14.79 25.62
C PRO A 26 -1.29 14.40 24.16
N GLN A 27 -2.38 14.29 23.40
CA GLN A 27 -2.28 13.89 22.00
C GLN A 27 -1.50 14.93 21.18
N ILE A 28 -0.74 14.44 20.21
CA ILE A 28 0.15 15.24 19.36
C ILE A 28 -0.33 15.25 17.92
N ARG A 29 0.27 16.11 17.09
CA ARG A 29 -0.09 16.21 15.67
C ARG A 29 0.22 14.91 14.92
N PRO A 30 -0.57 14.52 13.90
CA PRO A 30 -0.34 13.28 13.16
C PRO A 30 1.08 13.13 12.61
N GLU A 31 1.68 14.21 12.10
CA GLU A 31 3.04 14.21 11.54
C GLU A 31 4.10 13.85 12.60
N GLN A 32 3.89 14.28 13.85
CA GLN A 32 4.75 13.94 14.97
C GLN A 32 4.47 12.52 15.48
N ALA A 33 3.20 12.09 15.46
CA ALA A 33 2.80 10.74 15.84
C ALA A 33 3.36 9.67 14.87
N MET A 34 3.43 9.97 13.57
CA MET A 34 4.01 9.05 12.59
C MET A 34 5.48 8.72 12.86
N GLU A 35 6.26 9.64 13.45
CA GLU A 35 7.64 9.35 13.88
C GLU A 35 7.68 8.15 14.84
N LEU A 36 6.68 8.04 15.73
CA LEU A 36 6.56 6.98 16.72
C LEU A 36 6.13 5.63 16.12
N LEU A 37 5.88 5.56 14.82
CA LEU A 37 5.61 4.32 14.09
C LEU A 37 6.83 3.78 13.34
N ASP A 38 7.94 4.51 13.33
CA ASP A 38 9.19 4.05 12.72
C ASP A 38 9.86 2.92 13.53
N CYS A 39 10.89 2.30 12.95
CA CYS A 39 11.62 1.17 13.54
C CYS A 39 12.27 1.49 14.90
N ASN A 40 12.53 2.77 15.18
CA ASN A 40 13.10 3.24 16.44
C ASN A 40 12.16 3.11 17.64
N TYR A 41 10.86 2.89 17.41
CA TYR A 41 9.82 2.82 18.43
C TYR A 41 9.01 1.53 18.32
N PRO A 42 9.59 0.37 18.72
CA PRO A 42 8.92 -0.93 18.64
C PRO A 42 7.89 -1.15 19.75
N ASP A 43 7.90 -0.32 20.80
CA ASP A 43 7.08 -0.53 21.99
C ASP A 43 5.55 -0.43 21.70
N PRO A 44 4.75 -1.45 22.06
CA PRO A 44 3.32 -1.46 21.76
C PRO A 44 2.52 -0.30 22.37
N MET A 45 2.89 0.19 23.57
CA MET A 45 2.18 1.30 24.22
C MET A 45 2.45 2.63 23.51
N VAL A 46 3.70 2.85 23.10
CA VAL A 46 4.10 4.00 22.27
C VAL A 46 3.38 3.97 20.92
N ARG A 47 3.37 2.82 20.22
CA ARG A 47 2.69 2.66 18.94
C ARG A 47 1.18 2.84 19.07
N ALA A 48 0.58 2.29 20.12
CA ALA A 48 -0.84 2.49 20.40
C ALA A 48 -1.18 3.98 20.63
N PHE A 49 -0.33 4.72 21.34
CA PHE A 49 -0.49 6.17 21.50
C PHE A 49 -0.42 6.90 20.15
N ALA A 50 0.54 6.57 19.31
CA ALA A 50 0.67 7.14 17.97
C ALA A 50 -0.60 6.92 17.14
N ILE A 51 -1.13 5.69 17.15
CA ILE A 51 -2.34 5.33 16.39
C ILE A 51 -3.57 6.06 16.93
N ARG A 52 -3.73 6.22 18.25
CA ARG A 52 -4.80 7.06 18.83
C ARG A 52 -4.73 8.52 18.36
N CYS A 53 -3.52 9.06 18.14
CA CYS A 53 -3.35 10.40 17.59
C CYS A 53 -3.78 10.45 16.12
N LEU A 54 -3.41 9.44 15.31
CA LEU A 54 -3.83 9.34 13.92
C LEU A 54 -5.35 9.19 13.80
N GLU A 55 -5.96 8.30 14.59
CA GLU A 55 -7.41 8.06 14.59
C GLU A 55 -8.23 9.32 14.86
N LYS A 56 -7.73 10.20 15.74
CA LYS A 56 -8.45 11.42 16.12
C LYS A 56 -8.18 12.60 15.18
N TYR A 57 -6.96 12.75 14.69
CA TYR A 57 -6.52 14.00 14.02
C TYR A 57 -6.09 13.84 12.57
N LEU A 58 -5.84 12.62 12.08
CA LEU A 58 -5.43 12.42 10.69
C LEU A 58 -6.65 12.42 9.76
N THR A 59 -6.72 13.44 8.91
CA THR A 59 -7.76 13.52 7.86
C THR A 59 -7.50 12.52 6.75
N ASP A 60 -8.54 12.14 6.01
CA ASP A 60 -8.42 11.19 4.88
C ASP A 60 -7.53 11.74 3.74
N ASP A 61 -7.48 13.06 3.56
CA ASP A 61 -6.58 13.73 2.60
C ASP A 61 -5.10 13.53 3.00
N LYS A 62 -4.78 13.82 4.27
CA LYS A 62 -3.42 13.60 4.80
C LYS A 62 -3.06 12.13 4.87
N LEU A 63 -4.02 11.27 5.23
CA LEU A 63 -3.83 9.82 5.17
C LEU A 63 -3.49 9.36 3.75
N SER A 64 -4.19 9.87 2.73
CA SER A 64 -3.86 9.57 1.32
C SER A 64 -2.45 10.03 0.95
N GLN A 65 -2.04 11.22 1.44
CA GLN A 65 -0.70 11.77 1.20
C GLN A 65 0.41 10.93 1.86
N TYR A 66 0.16 10.38 3.06
CA TYR A 66 1.15 9.62 3.85
C TYR A 66 0.97 8.10 3.76
N LEU A 67 0.08 7.61 2.89
CA LEU A 67 -0.32 6.21 2.86
C LEU A 67 0.86 5.29 2.55
N ILE A 68 1.77 5.70 1.68
CA ILE A 68 2.98 4.94 1.36
C ILE A 68 3.79 4.70 2.64
N GLN A 69 4.09 5.76 3.39
CA GLN A 69 4.86 5.68 4.64
C GLN A 69 4.14 4.79 5.67
N LEU A 70 2.82 4.94 5.80
CA LEU A 70 2.02 4.14 6.73
C LEU A 70 1.99 2.65 6.36
N VAL A 71 1.96 2.31 5.07
CA VAL A 71 2.10 0.92 4.59
C VAL A 71 3.51 0.39 4.85
N GLN A 72 4.55 1.22 4.71
CA GLN A 72 5.93 0.79 4.98
C GLN A 72 6.16 0.44 6.45
N VAL A 73 5.66 1.26 7.38
CA VAL A 73 5.85 1.02 8.82
C VAL A 73 5.09 -0.21 9.35
N LEU A 74 4.16 -0.78 8.58
CA LEU A 74 3.56 -2.09 8.89
C LEU A 74 4.60 -3.22 8.96
N LYS A 75 5.75 -3.04 8.30
CA LYS A 75 6.85 -4.00 8.32
C LYS A 75 7.57 -4.05 9.67
N TYR A 76 7.46 -2.99 10.47
CA TYR A 76 8.04 -2.90 11.81
C TYR A 76 7.10 -3.40 12.91
N GLU A 77 5.86 -3.72 12.58
CA GLU A 77 4.92 -4.30 13.54
C GLU A 77 5.35 -5.72 13.92
N GLN A 78 5.40 -6.00 15.22
CA GLN A 78 5.84 -7.30 15.72
C GLN A 78 4.86 -8.43 15.36
N TYR A 79 3.56 -8.13 15.34
CA TYR A 79 2.50 -9.11 15.12
C TYR A 79 1.66 -8.78 13.89
N LEU A 80 1.05 -9.80 13.28
CA LEU A 80 0.16 -9.65 12.12
C LEU A 80 -1.06 -8.80 12.47
N ASP A 81 -1.67 -9.08 13.62
CA ASP A 81 -2.76 -8.29 14.17
C ASP A 81 -2.22 -7.22 15.13
N ASN A 82 -2.46 -5.96 14.79
CA ASN A 82 -2.08 -4.80 15.58
C ASN A 82 -3.01 -3.63 15.24
N LEU A 83 -2.95 -2.59 16.07
CA LEU A 83 -3.81 -1.42 15.95
C LEU A 83 -3.62 -0.66 14.62
N LEU A 84 -2.40 -0.64 14.06
CA LEU A 84 -2.12 0.09 12.82
C LEU A 84 -2.74 -0.60 11.61
N VAL A 85 -2.62 -1.93 11.54
CA VAL A 85 -3.29 -2.74 10.51
C VAL A 85 -4.81 -2.53 10.55
N ARG A 86 -5.41 -2.60 11.75
CA ARG A 86 -6.86 -2.39 11.92
C ARG A 86 -7.28 -0.98 11.50
N PHE A 87 -6.51 0.04 11.88
CA PHE A 87 -6.74 1.43 11.47
C PHE A 87 -6.72 1.60 9.95
N LEU A 88 -5.65 1.15 9.29
CA LEU A 88 -5.48 1.29 7.85
C LEU A 88 -6.53 0.49 7.06
N LEU A 89 -6.80 -0.75 7.48
CA LEU A 89 -7.82 -1.58 6.83
C LEU A 89 -9.21 -0.96 6.96
N LYS A 90 -9.57 -0.46 8.15
CA LYS A 90 -10.84 0.26 8.36
C LYS A 90 -10.94 1.46 7.42
N LYS A 91 -9.91 2.30 7.35
CA LYS A 91 -9.88 3.47 6.47
C LYS A 91 -9.97 3.10 4.98
N ALA A 92 -9.24 2.08 4.56
CA ALA A 92 -9.25 1.56 3.19
C ALA A 92 -10.65 1.04 2.79
N LEU A 93 -11.37 0.40 3.70
CA LEU A 93 -12.72 -0.12 3.45
C LEU A 93 -13.81 0.96 3.49
N THR A 94 -13.60 2.06 4.24
CA THR A 94 -14.57 3.15 4.32
C THR A 94 -14.35 4.25 3.27
N ASN A 95 -13.19 4.29 2.63
CA ASN A 95 -12.86 5.29 1.62
C ASN A 95 -12.17 4.61 0.42
N GLN A 96 -12.90 4.48 -0.69
CA GLN A 96 -12.45 3.76 -1.87
C GLN A 96 -11.18 4.34 -2.51
N ARG A 97 -10.93 5.66 -2.41
CA ARG A 97 -9.69 6.26 -2.92
C ARG A 97 -8.48 5.79 -2.11
N ILE A 98 -8.61 5.75 -0.78
CA ILE A 98 -7.57 5.19 0.10
C ILE A 98 -7.44 3.69 -0.17
N GLY A 99 -8.54 2.95 -0.24
CA GLY A 99 -8.55 1.52 -0.51
C GLY A 99 -7.88 1.13 -1.82
N HIS A 100 -8.09 1.93 -2.88
CA HIS A 100 -7.43 1.75 -4.18
C HIS A 100 -5.91 1.78 -4.06
N PHE A 101 -5.35 2.83 -3.47
CA PHE A 101 -3.89 2.94 -3.33
C PHE A 101 -3.34 1.98 -2.27
N PHE A 102 -4.08 1.71 -1.19
CA PHE A 102 -3.74 0.70 -0.19
C PHE A 102 -3.54 -0.68 -0.83
N PHE A 103 -4.48 -1.10 -1.70
CA PHE A 103 -4.35 -2.32 -2.47
C PHE A 103 -3.07 -2.32 -3.32
N TRP A 104 -2.84 -1.26 -4.10
CA TRP A 104 -1.70 -1.22 -5.02
C TRP A 104 -0.35 -1.17 -4.30
N HIS A 105 -0.23 -0.46 -3.18
CA HIS A 105 0.99 -0.42 -2.37
C HIS A 105 1.32 -1.78 -1.75
N LEU A 106 0.31 -2.54 -1.30
CA LEU A 106 0.53 -3.90 -0.81
C LEU A 106 0.85 -4.86 -1.97
N LYS A 107 0.08 -4.80 -3.07
CA LYS A 107 0.22 -5.70 -4.23
C LYS A 107 1.58 -5.56 -4.90
N SER A 108 2.12 -4.34 -4.99
CA SER A 108 3.44 -4.09 -5.59
C SER A 108 4.57 -4.80 -4.85
N GLU A 109 4.41 -5.08 -3.55
CA GLU A 109 5.44 -5.70 -2.71
C GLU A 109 5.27 -7.21 -2.51
N MET A 110 4.27 -7.83 -3.14
CA MET A 110 4.01 -9.27 -2.99
C MET A 110 5.15 -10.18 -3.49
N HIS A 111 6.06 -9.66 -4.33
CA HIS A 111 7.26 -10.36 -4.77
C HIS A 111 8.30 -10.52 -3.64
N ASN A 112 8.26 -9.68 -2.61
CA ASN A 112 9.19 -9.71 -1.49
C ASN A 112 8.73 -10.73 -0.42
N LYS A 113 9.43 -11.87 -0.33
CA LYS A 113 9.10 -12.97 0.58
C LYS A 113 9.07 -12.58 2.06
N ASN A 114 9.79 -11.52 2.47
CA ASN A 114 9.82 -11.09 3.87
C ASN A 114 8.49 -10.47 4.34
N VAL A 115 7.68 -9.95 3.41
CA VAL A 115 6.44 -9.25 3.72
C VAL A 115 5.22 -9.88 3.04
N SER A 116 5.43 -10.78 2.07
CA SER A 116 4.36 -11.37 1.26
C SER A 116 3.29 -12.10 2.08
N GLN A 117 3.65 -12.76 3.18
CA GLN A 117 2.67 -13.38 4.07
C GLN A 117 1.77 -12.33 4.74
N ARG A 118 2.36 -11.32 5.38
CA ARG A 118 1.63 -10.24 6.05
C ARG A 118 0.74 -9.48 5.07
N PHE A 119 1.32 -9.04 3.96
CA PHE A 119 0.61 -8.26 2.95
C PHE A 119 -0.42 -9.11 2.21
N GLY A 120 -0.17 -10.40 1.98
CA GLY A 120 -1.12 -11.34 1.41
C GLY A 120 -2.36 -11.54 2.28
N LEU A 121 -2.19 -11.76 3.58
CA LEU A 121 -3.30 -11.86 4.53
C LEU A 121 -4.11 -10.55 4.61
N LEU A 122 -3.42 -9.40 4.59
CA LEU A 122 -4.06 -8.10 4.62
C LEU A 122 -4.85 -7.82 3.33
N LEU A 123 -4.28 -8.14 2.16
CA LEU A 123 -4.96 -8.07 0.87
C LEU A 123 -6.18 -8.99 0.83
N ASP A 124 -6.08 -10.23 1.33
CA ASP A 124 -7.21 -11.16 1.40
C ASP A 124 -8.37 -10.56 2.23
N SER A 125 -8.06 -9.99 3.40
CA SER A 125 -9.07 -9.34 4.24
C SER A 125 -9.71 -8.12 3.55
N TYR A 126 -8.93 -7.31 2.83
CA TYR A 126 -9.44 -6.16 2.08
C TYR A 126 -10.32 -6.60 0.90
N CYS A 127 -9.86 -7.55 0.09
CA CYS A 127 -10.59 -8.04 -1.08
C CYS A 127 -11.92 -8.71 -0.71
N ARG A 128 -12.03 -9.32 0.47
CA ARG A 128 -13.29 -9.87 0.99
C ARG A 128 -14.33 -8.81 1.32
N ALA A 129 -13.91 -7.59 1.65
CA ALA A 129 -14.79 -6.55 2.18
C ALA A 129 -14.91 -5.30 1.27
N CYS A 130 -14.07 -5.13 0.24
CA CYS A 130 -14.11 -3.95 -0.65
C CYS A 130 -15.28 -3.95 -1.66
N GLY A 131 -16.15 -4.97 -1.60
CA GLY A 131 -17.38 -5.04 -2.37
C GLY A 131 -17.16 -5.14 -3.88
N MET A 132 -17.99 -4.44 -4.65
CA MET A 132 -17.92 -4.49 -6.12
C MET A 132 -16.63 -3.92 -6.69
N TYR A 133 -15.88 -3.13 -5.90
CA TYR A 133 -14.61 -2.57 -6.35
C TYR A 133 -13.56 -3.64 -6.68
N LEU A 134 -13.68 -4.84 -6.08
CA LEU A 134 -12.84 -5.99 -6.42
C LEU A 134 -12.83 -6.29 -7.92
N LYS A 135 -13.98 -6.19 -8.60
CA LYS A 135 -14.06 -6.44 -10.05
C LYS A 135 -13.23 -5.44 -10.84
N HIS A 136 -13.21 -4.18 -10.43
CA HIS A 136 -12.38 -3.16 -11.06
C HIS A 136 -10.89 -3.41 -10.82
N LEU A 137 -10.51 -3.80 -9.59
CA LEU A 137 -9.14 -4.18 -9.26
C LEU A 137 -8.68 -5.39 -10.08
N SER A 138 -9.50 -6.43 -10.22
CA SER A 138 -9.18 -7.60 -11.04
C SER A 138 -8.90 -7.23 -12.50
N ARG A 139 -9.74 -6.36 -13.10
CA ARG A 139 -9.50 -5.86 -14.46
C ARG A 139 -8.20 -5.06 -14.59
N GLN A 140 -7.89 -4.23 -13.59
CA GLN A 140 -6.60 -3.53 -13.58
C GLN A 140 -5.42 -4.49 -13.47
N VAL A 141 -5.51 -5.52 -12.60
CA VAL A 141 -4.45 -6.52 -12.42
C VAL A 141 -4.21 -7.28 -13.72
N GLU A 142 -5.27 -7.74 -14.40
CA GLU A 142 -5.18 -8.41 -15.69
C GLU A 142 -4.50 -7.52 -16.75
N ALA A 143 -4.92 -6.25 -16.84
CA ALA A 143 -4.29 -5.29 -17.75
C ALA A 143 -2.79 -5.12 -17.46
N MET A 144 -2.41 -5.01 -16.18
CA MET A 144 -0.99 -4.88 -15.81
C MET A 144 -0.20 -6.15 -16.12
N GLU A 145 -0.76 -7.34 -15.91
CA GLU A 145 -0.11 -8.61 -16.24
C GLU A 145 0.16 -8.75 -17.74
N LYS A 146 -0.80 -8.37 -18.59
CA LYS A 146 -0.61 -8.32 -20.06
C LYS A 146 0.54 -7.37 -20.45
N LEU A 147 0.60 -6.18 -19.85
CA LEU A 147 1.67 -5.22 -20.12
C LEU A 147 3.04 -5.71 -19.63
N ILE A 148 3.11 -6.28 -18.43
CA ILE A 148 4.35 -6.84 -17.87
C ILE A 148 4.89 -7.92 -18.80
N ASN A 149 4.09 -8.92 -19.14
CA ASN A 149 4.48 -10.01 -20.02
C ASN A 149 4.96 -9.51 -21.40
N LEU A 150 4.24 -8.55 -21.98
CA LEU A 150 4.62 -7.95 -23.27
C LEU A 150 5.97 -7.23 -23.18
N THR A 151 6.19 -6.44 -22.13
CA THR A 151 7.46 -5.75 -21.92
C THR A 151 8.61 -6.71 -21.59
N ASP A 152 8.35 -7.83 -20.94
CA ASP A 152 9.36 -8.84 -20.63
C ASP A 152 9.84 -9.54 -21.90
N ILE A 153 8.92 -9.90 -22.82
CA ILE A 153 9.28 -10.44 -24.13
C ILE A 153 10.14 -9.44 -24.91
N LEU A 154 9.77 -8.15 -24.90
CA LEU A 154 10.56 -7.11 -25.56
C LEU A 154 11.97 -6.98 -24.97
N LYS A 155 12.10 -7.05 -23.64
CA LYS A 155 13.39 -6.91 -22.93
C LYS A 155 14.29 -8.14 -23.01
N GLN A 156 13.72 -9.32 -23.23
CA GLN A 156 14.47 -10.58 -23.21
C GLN A 156 14.68 -11.14 -24.62
N GLU A 157 13.60 -11.38 -25.36
CA GLU A 157 13.63 -12.08 -26.64
C GLU A 157 13.85 -11.14 -27.83
N LYS A 158 13.35 -9.90 -27.75
CA LYS A 158 13.46 -8.90 -28.84
C LYS A 158 14.49 -7.80 -28.58
N LYS A 159 15.35 -7.98 -27.57
CA LYS A 159 16.26 -6.92 -27.09
C LYS A 159 17.26 -6.44 -28.14
N ASP A 160 17.73 -7.34 -29.00
CA ASP A 160 18.76 -7.06 -30.02
C ASP A 160 18.14 -6.66 -31.37
N GLU A 161 16.81 -6.69 -31.47
CA GLU A 161 16.08 -6.33 -32.69
C GLU A 161 15.99 -4.82 -32.85
N THR A 162 15.93 -4.36 -34.10
CA THR A 162 15.75 -2.92 -34.39
C THR A 162 14.41 -2.40 -33.86
N GLN A 163 14.35 -1.11 -33.53
CA GLN A 163 13.11 -0.43 -33.08
C GLN A 163 11.93 -0.69 -34.03
N LYS A 164 12.18 -0.75 -35.35
CA LYS A 164 11.16 -1.03 -36.36
C LYS A 164 10.53 -2.41 -36.19
N VAL A 165 11.35 -3.43 -35.91
CA VAL A 165 10.89 -4.81 -35.67
C VAL A 165 10.14 -4.91 -34.34
N GLN A 166 10.66 -4.27 -33.29
CA GLN A 166 10.01 -4.22 -31.98
C GLN A 166 8.64 -3.53 -32.05
N MET A 167 8.53 -2.39 -32.75
CA MET A 167 7.27 -1.67 -32.94
C MET A 167 6.25 -2.49 -33.74
N LYS A 168 6.70 -3.20 -34.78
CA LYS A 168 5.83 -4.11 -35.53
C LYS A 168 5.26 -5.20 -34.61
N PHE A 169 6.11 -5.83 -33.81
CA PHE A 169 5.69 -6.84 -32.83
C PHE A 169 4.71 -6.27 -31.79
N LEU A 170 4.98 -5.07 -31.25
CA LEU A 170 4.12 -4.40 -30.29
C LEU A 170 2.70 -4.19 -30.86
N VAL A 171 2.60 -3.60 -32.05
CA VAL A 171 1.31 -3.35 -32.69
C VAL A 171 0.58 -4.65 -33.00
N GLU A 172 1.28 -5.69 -33.46
CA GLU A 172 0.68 -7.01 -33.70
C GLU A 172 0.13 -7.65 -32.42
N GLN A 173 0.88 -7.61 -31.30
CA GLN A 173 0.39 -8.14 -30.03
C GLN A 173 -0.78 -7.33 -29.47
N MET A 174 -0.71 -6.00 -29.51
CA MET A 174 -1.78 -5.15 -28.99
C MET A 174 -3.10 -5.27 -29.77
N ARG A 175 -3.06 -5.71 -31.03
CA ARG A 175 -4.26 -5.96 -31.85
C ARG A 175 -4.94 -7.29 -31.56
N ARG A 176 -4.33 -8.18 -30.78
CA ARG A 176 -4.95 -9.46 -30.44
C ARG A 176 -6.22 -9.23 -29.61
N PRO A 177 -7.31 -9.99 -29.84
CA PRO A 177 -8.56 -9.83 -29.10
C PRO A 177 -8.36 -9.88 -27.57
N ASP A 178 -7.54 -10.82 -27.09
CA ASP A 178 -7.25 -10.99 -25.67
C ASP A 178 -6.50 -9.81 -25.03
N PHE A 179 -5.75 -9.02 -25.82
CA PHE A 179 -5.12 -7.79 -25.35
C PHE A 179 -6.09 -6.61 -25.42
N MET A 180 -6.89 -6.51 -26.48
CA MET A 180 -7.88 -5.45 -26.64
C MET A 180 -8.94 -5.48 -25.54
N ASP A 181 -9.42 -6.67 -25.17
CA ASP A 181 -10.41 -6.86 -24.11
C ASP A 181 -9.85 -6.49 -22.72
N ALA A 182 -8.59 -6.85 -22.45
CA ALA A 182 -7.93 -6.59 -21.18
C ALA A 182 -7.49 -5.12 -21.01
N LEU A 183 -6.99 -4.47 -22.07
CA LEU A 183 -6.40 -3.14 -22.02
C LEU A 183 -7.36 -1.99 -22.34
N GLN A 184 -8.67 -2.26 -22.43
CA GLN A 184 -9.68 -1.24 -22.71
C GLN A 184 -10.83 -1.26 -21.70
N GLY A 185 -11.42 -0.09 -21.47
CA GLY A 185 -12.61 0.07 -20.64
C GLY A 185 -12.37 -0.26 -19.16
N PHE A 186 -11.20 0.08 -18.61
CA PHE A 186 -10.87 -0.11 -17.19
C PHE A 186 -10.45 1.21 -16.54
N ILE A 187 -10.44 1.27 -15.21
CA ILE A 187 -10.05 2.49 -14.47
C ILE A 187 -8.54 2.57 -14.31
N SER A 188 -7.96 3.78 -14.46
CA SER A 188 -6.51 3.99 -14.33
C SER A 188 -6.01 3.66 -12.91
N PRO A 189 -4.97 2.81 -12.75
CA PRO A 189 -4.34 2.57 -11.46
C PRO A 189 -3.70 3.82 -10.84
N LEU A 190 -3.31 4.81 -11.65
CA LEU A 190 -2.70 6.06 -11.18
C LEU A 190 -3.74 7.03 -10.59
N ASN A 191 -4.93 7.07 -11.18
CA ASN A 191 -6.06 7.82 -10.65
C ASN A 191 -7.37 7.09 -10.99
N PRO A 192 -8.04 6.46 -10.01
CA PRO A 192 -9.23 5.66 -10.26
C PRO A 192 -10.43 6.50 -10.74
N ALA A 193 -10.36 7.83 -10.68
CA ALA A 193 -11.36 8.72 -11.28
C ALA A 193 -11.27 8.76 -12.83
N HIS A 194 -10.15 8.32 -13.42
CA HIS A 194 -9.96 8.34 -14.87
C HIS A 194 -10.30 6.98 -15.47
N GLN A 195 -11.25 6.96 -16.40
CA GLN A 195 -11.55 5.79 -17.22
C GLN A 195 -10.61 5.74 -18.43
N LEU A 196 -10.01 4.57 -18.67
CA LEU A 196 -9.21 4.27 -19.85
C LEU A 196 -10.13 3.59 -20.86
N GLY A 197 -10.53 4.34 -21.89
CA GLY A 197 -11.42 3.89 -22.94
C GLY A 197 -10.71 3.02 -24.00
N THR A 198 -11.04 3.23 -25.26
CA THR A 198 -10.43 2.51 -26.39
C THR A 198 -8.98 2.93 -26.61
N LEU A 199 -8.11 1.97 -26.87
CA LEU A 199 -6.71 2.24 -27.22
C LEU A 199 -6.61 2.93 -28.59
N ARG A 200 -5.71 3.90 -28.70
CA ARG A 200 -5.31 4.52 -29.97
C ARG A 200 -3.96 3.93 -30.37
N LEU A 201 -3.96 3.07 -31.38
CA LEU A 201 -2.78 2.34 -31.86
C LEU A 201 -2.16 2.96 -33.13
N GLU A 202 -2.64 4.15 -33.52
CA GLU A 202 -2.14 4.92 -34.66
C GLU A 202 -0.79 5.57 -34.39
#